data_AF-A0A520YZR6-F1
#
_entry.id   AF-A0A520YZR6-F1
#
_cell.length_a   1.000
_cell.length_b   1.000
_cell.length_c   1.000
_cell.angle_alpha   90.00
_cell.angle_beta   90.00
_cell.angle_gamma   90.00
#
_symmetry.space_group_name_H-M   'P 1'
#
loop_
_entity.id
_entity.type
_entity.pdbx_description
1 polymer ?
#
loop_
_entity_poly.entity_id
_entity_poly.type
_entity_poly.pdbx_seq_one_letter_code
_entity_poly.pdbx_strand_id
1 'polypeptide(L)'
;MSLQRLIFFVLSVLFFIATAMWLKDEFKPKWTKYQEKYYGEQVLKVEKEFLAATAAKDKELLEKRLVSLKKPVYEIKQILLKGTYSWSKQQNGDKVDRCMTCHIDEDKLKAVHPSTKELPFDIYGCTVCHGGIGRALSEEVAHEGMYYHKRQMELRLTTAEIMFDFWSELAILTPEESDPNERLEMGNFKKYSITGDKAIYVGSQKCLKCHKGLTSPHVERWQRIKFKTFERVKEAPDYIAGTDGYRKTCLKCHTTGYDEATGKFSEEGVTCEACHGAGEVFSYFMEIGKAPEGQKIAKVGTYGTPYNVCGPCHNTRNHEMRLKFFQERGGSDEWFYPQHTTPYKTSFSGKDEAGSKSLPKIQ
;
A
#
# COMPACT_ATOMS: atom_id res chain seq x y z
N MET A 1 19.78 -23.32 -64.02
CA MET A 1 18.40 -23.24 -63.46
C MET A 1 17.73 -22.02 -64.05
N SER A 2 16.43 -22.06 -64.38
CA SER A 2 15.70 -20.83 -64.72
C SER A 2 15.64 -19.91 -63.49
N LEU A 3 15.60 -18.59 -63.71
CA LEU A 3 15.52 -17.59 -62.65
C LEU A 3 14.35 -17.88 -61.68
N GLN A 4 13.21 -18.34 -62.22
CA GLN A 4 12.05 -18.76 -61.44
C GLN A 4 12.32 -19.95 -60.51
N ARG A 5 13.06 -20.97 -60.98
CA ARG A 5 13.45 -22.12 -60.13
C ARG A 5 14.43 -21.72 -59.03
N LEU A 6 15.32 -20.77 -59.31
CA LEU A 6 16.27 -20.24 -58.32
C LEU A 6 15.52 -19.44 -57.23
N ILE A 7 14.61 -18.55 -57.62
CA ILE A 7 13.77 -17.78 -56.69
C ILE A 7 12.94 -18.72 -55.81
N PHE A 8 12.27 -19.72 -56.40
CA PHE A 8 11.49 -20.71 -55.66
C PHE A 8 12.35 -21.48 -54.64
N PHE A 9 13.57 -21.90 -55.04
CA PHE A 9 14.49 -22.59 -54.14
C PHE A 9 14.93 -21.70 -52.97
N VAL A 10 15.31 -20.44 -53.24
CA VAL A 10 15.70 -19.48 -52.21
C VAL A 10 14.56 -19.21 -51.23
N LEU A 11 13.35 -18.95 -51.72
CA LEU A 11 12.17 -18.72 -50.88
C LEU A 11 11.81 -19.96 -50.03
N SER A 12 11.94 -21.16 -50.61
CA SER A 12 11.70 -22.41 -49.88
C SER A 12 12.72 -22.61 -48.75
N VAL A 13 14.01 -22.36 -49.02
CA VAL A 13 15.07 -22.42 -48.01
C VAL A 13 14.82 -21.39 -46.90
N LEU A 14 14.47 -20.15 -47.26
CA LEU A 14 14.13 -19.11 -46.28
C LEU A 14 12.92 -19.50 -45.42
N PHE A 15 11.89 -20.12 -46.02
CA PHE A 15 10.74 -20.64 -45.29
C PHE A 15 11.16 -21.74 -44.29
N PHE A 16 11.93 -22.74 -44.71
CA PHE A 16 12.42 -23.79 -43.81
C PHE A 16 13.28 -23.25 -42.67
N ILE A 17 14.14 -22.27 -42.95
CA ILE A 17 14.94 -21.59 -41.91
C ILE A 17 14.01 -20.87 -40.93
N ALA A 18 13.04 -20.10 -41.42
CA ALA A 18 12.08 -19.40 -40.57
C ALA A 18 11.24 -20.37 -39.72
N THR A 19 10.78 -21.48 -40.28
CA THR A 19 10.04 -22.52 -39.55
C THR A 19 10.93 -23.20 -38.50
N ALA A 20 12.19 -23.50 -38.82
CA ALA A 20 13.13 -24.09 -37.86
C ALA A 20 13.43 -23.13 -36.70
N MET A 21 13.57 -21.83 -36.99
CA MET A 21 13.71 -20.80 -35.95
C MET A 21 12.46 -20.71 -35.07
N TRP A 22 11.27 -20.71 -35.67
CA TRP A 22 10.00 -20.67 -34.93
C TRP A 22 9.81 -21.91 -34.04
N LEU A 23 10.06 -23.11 -34.56
CA LEU A 23 9.99 -24.34 -33.77
C LEU A 23 11.01 -24.34 -32.62
N LYS A 24 12.22 -23.81 -32.85
CA LYS A 24 13.21 -23.68 -31.77
C LYS A 24 12.73 -22.77 -30.65
N ASP A 25 12.11 -21.64 -30.98
CA ASP A 25 11.57 -20.71 -29.99
C ASP A 25 10.35 -21.30 -29.25
N GLU A 26 9.55 -22.14 -29.92
CA GLU A 26 8.42 -22.84 -29.30
C GLU A 26 8.88 -23.95 -28.34
N PHE A 27 9.87 -24.76 -28.75
CA PHE A 27 10.36 -25.89 -27.93
C PHE A 27 11.36 -25.47 -26.86
N LYS A 28 12.04 -24.34 -27.02
CA LYS A 28 12.92 -23.77 -25.99
C LYS A 28 12.66 -22.26 -25.82
N PRO A 29 11.52 -21.89 -25.21
CA PRO A 29 11.16 -20.50 -25.00
C PRO A 29 12.24 -19.75 -24.21
N LYS A 30 12.50 -18.49 -24.56
CA LYS A 30 13.57 -17.69 -23.92
C LYS A 30 13.41 -17.56 -22.40
N TRP A 31 12.20 -17.65 -21.86
CA TRP A 31 11.96 -17.52 -20.42
C TRP A 31 12.46 -18.73 -19.62
N THR A 32 12.58 -19.92 -20.22
CA THR A 32 13.03 -21.13 -19.50
C THR A 32 14.43 -20.98 -18.95
N LYS A 33 15.29 -20.18 -19.62
CA LYS A 33 16.66 -19.88 -19.19
C LYS A 33 16.73 -19.30 -17.77
N TYR A 34 15.73 -18.51 -17.35
CA TYR A 34 15.71 -17.91 -16.01
C TYR A 34 15.38 -18.95 -14.94
N GLN A 35 14.46 -19.87 -15.23
CA GLN A 35 14.13 -20.97 -14.33
C GLN A 35 15.26 -22.00 -14.27
N GLU A 36 15.87 -22.36 -15.40
CA GLU A 36 17.07 -23.20 -15.46
C GLU A 36 18.17 -22.65 -14.53
N LYS A 37 18.44 -21.35 -14.61
CA LYS A 37 19.41 -20.67 -13.75
C LYS A 37 19.01 -20.74 -12.27
N TYR A 38 17.76 -20.41 -11.94
CA TYR A 38 17.27 -20.44 -10.57
C TYR A 38 17.39 -21.83 -9.94
N TYR A 39 16.88 -22.87 -10.60
CA TYR A 39 16.94 -24.23 -10.07
C TYR A 39 18.40 -24.72 -9.97
N GLY A 40 19.28 -24.35 -10.90
CA GLY A 40 20.72 -24.62 -10.79
C GLY A 40 21.34 -23.99 -9.54
N GLU A 41 21.03 -22.73 -9.23
CA GLU A 41 21.47 -22.06 -7.99
C GLU A 41 20.92 -22.77 -6.73
N GLN A 42 19.65 -23.19 -6.74
CA GLN A 42 19.04 -23.90 -5.62
C GLN A 42 19.64 -25.30 -5.39
N VAL A 43 19.95 -26.04 -6.46
CA VAL A 43 20.64 -27.35 -6.35
C VAL A 43 21.98 -27.17 -5.64
N LEU A 44 22.79 -26.20 -6.07
CA LEU A 44 24.10 -25.92 -5.45
C LEU A 44 23.98 -25.53 -3.98
N LYS A 45 22.93 -24.77 -3.62
CA LYS A 45 22.67 -24.38 -2.23
C LYS A 45 22.30 -25.60 -1.37
N VAL A 46 21.36 -26.41 -1.83
CA VAL A 46 20.89 -27.61 -1.11
C VAL A 46 21.99 -28.69 -1.03
N GLU A 47 22.84 -28.82 -2.05
CA GLU A 47 24.01 -29.72 -2.00
C GLU A 47 24.98 -29.32 -0.88
N LYS A 48 25.25 -28.03 -0.70
CA LYS A 48 26.08 -27.54 0.41
C LYS A 48 25.43 -27.80 1.77
N GLU A 49 24.12 -27.56 1.89
CA GLU A 49 23.35 -27.85 3.12
C GLU A 49 23.37 -29.36 3.45
N PHE A 50 23.23 -30.22 2.45
CA PHE A 50 23.28 -31.68 2.61
C PHE A 50 24.63 -32.18 3.11
N LEU A 51 25.73 -31.62 2.58
CA LEU A 51 27.09 -31.94 3.03
C LEU A 51 27.36 -31.47 4.46
N ALA A 52 26.78 -30.33 4.86
CA ALA A 52 26.93 -29.77 6.20
C ALA A 52 26.03 -30.42 7.25
N ALA A 53 24.92 -31.06 6.84
CA ALA A 53 23.99 -31.70 7.75
C ALA A 53 24.63 -32.89 8.49
N THR A 54 24.33 -33.03 9.78
CA THR A 54 24.84 -34.11 10.63
C THR A 54 23.76 -35.11 11.03
N ALA A 55 22.50 -34.66 11.13
CA ALA A 55 21.36 -35.52 11.46
C ALA A 55 20.88 -36.32 10.24
N ALA A 56 20.62 -37.61 10.42
CA ALA A 56 20.14 -38.50 9.36
C ALA A 56 18.79 -38.06 8.76
N LYS A 57 17.89 -37.55 9.62
CA LYS A 57 16.57 -37.04 9.22
C LYS A 57 16.67 -35.81 8.31
N ASP A 58 17.61 -34.90 8.61
CA ASP A 58 17.83 -33.69 7.81
C ASP A 58 18.43 -34.05 6.44
N LYS A 59 19.36 -35.01 6.42
CA LYS A 59 19.91 -35.54 5.15
C LYS A 59 18.83 -36.17 4.27
N GLU A 60 17.93 -36.98 4.84
CA GLU A 60 16.83 -37.59 4.09
C GLU A 60 15.90 -36.53 3.47
N LEU A 61 15.57 -35.47 4.22
CA LEU A 61 14.74 -34.37 3.73
C LEU A 61 15.43 -33.59 2.61
N LEU A 62 16.71 -33.27 2.79
CA LEU A 62 17.52 -32.55 1.80
C LEU A 62 17.73 -33.38 0.53
N GLU A 63 17.87 -34.70 0.64
CA GLU A 63 17.97 -35.61 -0.51
C GLU A 63 16.67 -35.59 -1.33
N LYS A 64 15.50 -35.71 -0.68
CA LYS A 64 14.19 -35.59 -1.36
C LYS A 64 14.05 -34.24 -2.08
N ARG A 65 14.47 -33.15 -1.45
CA ARG A 65 14.46 -31.80 -2.04
C ARG A 65 15.43 -31.69 -3.21
N LEU A 66 16.59 -32.32 -3.15
CA LEU A 66 17.58 -32.30 -4.21
C LEU A 66 17.11 -33.09 -5.44
N VAL A 67 16.41 -34.21 -5.25
CA VAL A 67 15.79 -34.96 -6.35
C VAL A 67 14.76 -34.11 -7.09
N SER A 68 13.90 -33.35 -6.38
CA SER A 68 12.91 -32.48 -7.02
C SER A 68 13.57 -31.30 -7.74
N LEU A 69 14.59 -30.68 -7.14
CA LEU A 69 15.31 -29.55 -7.76
C LEU A 69 16.15 -29.94 -8.98
N LYS A 70 16.64 -31.19 -9.06
CA LYS A 70 17.39 -31.69 -10.23
C LYS A 70 16.51 -32.03 -11.43
N LYS A 71 15.20 -32.17 -11.22
CA LYS A 71 14.21 -32.42 -12.28
C LYS A 71 13.04 -31.43 -12.17
N PRO A 72 13.30 -30.12 -12.33
CA PRO A 72 12.25 -29.12 -12.19
C PRO A 72 11.26 -29.21 -13.35
N VAL A 73 10.00 -28.89 -13.06
CA VAL A 73 9.00 -28.62 -14.09
C VAL A 73 9.07 -27.13 -14.40
N TYR A 74 9.41 -26.80 -15.65
CA TYR A 74 9.37 -25.42 -16.12
C TYR A 74 7.96 -25.06 -16.53
N GLU A 75 7.43 -23.97 -15.98
CA GLU A 75 6.05 -23.57 -16.21
C GLU A 75 5.91 -22.05 -16.29
N ILE A 76 4.88 -21.60 -16.99
CA ILE A 76 4.47 -20.19 -16.99
C ILE A 76 3.70 -19.95 -15.71
N LYS A 77 4.27 -19.16 -14.80
CA LYS A 77 3.58 -18.68 -13.60
C LYS A 77 2.68 -17.51 -13.99
N GLN A 78 1.37 -17.69 -13.81
CA GLN A 78 0.36 -16.71 -14.21
C GLN A 78 -0.54 -16.35 -13.04
N ILE A 79 -0.70 -15.05 -12.82
CA ILE A 79 -1.66 -14.46 -11.89
C ILE A 79 -2.79 -13.84 -12.70
N LEU A 80 -4.04 -14.18 -12.34
CA LEU A 80 -5.23 -13.59 -12.93
C LEU A 80 -5.68 -12.43 -12.04
N LEU A 81 -5.51 -11.21 -12.55
CA LEU A 81 -5.90 -10.00 -11.85
C LEU A 81 -7.38 -9.71 -12.13
N LYS A 82 -8.14 -9.27 -11.11
CA LYS A 82 -9.56 -8.92 -11.28
C LYS A 82 -9.73 -7.79 -12.30
N GLY A 83 -10.67 -7.98 -13.22
CA GLY A 83 -10.99 -7.04 -14.30
C GLY A 83 -10.43 -7.46 -15.67
N THR A 84 -10.84 -6.74 -16.71
CA THR A 84 -10.45 -6.99 -18.09
C THR A 84 -9.64 -5.84 -18.66
N TYR A 85 -8.77 -6.16 -19.62
CA TYR A 85 -8.12 -5.14 -20.43
C TYR A 85 -9.14 -4.50 -21.39
N SER A 86 -8.96 -3.20 -21.63
CA SER A 86 -9.79 -2.46 -22.57
C SER A 86 -9.18 -2.46 -23.97
N TRP A 87 -10.03 -2.71 -24.97
CA TRP A 87 -9.70 -2.56 -26.38
C TRP A 87 -9.13 -1.17 -26.71
N SER A 88 -9.55 -0.13 -25.99
CA SER A 88 -9.01 1.24 -26.18
C SER A 88 -7.52 1.36 -25.88
N LYS A 89 -6.96 0.43 -25.09
CA LYS A 89 -5.52 0.34 -24.79
C LYS A 89 -4.81 -0.73 -25.64
N GLN A 90 -5.45 -1.21 -26.72
CA GLN A 90 -4.95 -2.29 -27.59
C GLN A 90 -4.66 -3.61 -26.85
N GLN A 91 -5.35 -3.84 -25.74
CA GLN A 91 -5.23 -5.06 -24.94
C GLN A 91 -6.63 -5.70 -24.80
N ASN A 92 -6.70 -7.02 -24.75
CA ASN A 92 -7.97 -7.75 -24.64
C ASN A 92 -7.90 -8.90 -23.63
N GLY A 93 -9.08 -9.34 -23.17
CA GLY A 93 -9.23 -10.44 -22.21
C GLY A 93 -8.92 -10.03 -20.76
N ASP A 94 -8.79 -11.03 -19.90
CA ASP A 94 -8.54 -10.83 -18.46
C ASP A 94 -7.21 -10.12 -18.20
N LYS A 95 -7.14 -9.35 -17.12
CA LYS A 95 -5.85 -8.82 -16.66
C LYS A 95 -4.98 -9.96 -16.16
N VAL A 96 -3.73 -9.99 -16.62
CA VAL A 96 -2.82 -11.12 -16.37
C VAL A 96 -1.42 -10.60 -16.11
N ASP A 97 -0.79 -11.16 -15.08
CA ASP A 97 0.61 -10.92 -14.74
C ASP A 97 1.39 -12.25 -14.79
N ARG A 98 2.48 -12.28 -15.56
CA ARG A 98 3.37 -13.43 -15.73
C ARG A 98 4.81 -13.11 -15.35
N CYS A 99 5.07 -11.99 -14.66
CA CYS A 99 6.42 -11.55 -14.31
C CYS A 99 7.19 -12.62 -13.53
N MET A 100 6.50 -13.36 -12.64
CA MET A 100 7.09 -14.44 -11.84
C MET A 100 7.51 -15.67 -12.66
N THR A 101 7.17 -15.74 -13.96
CA THR A 101 7.69 -16.78 -14.87
C THR A 101 9.20 -16.64 -15.03
N CYS A 102 9.70 -15.42 -15.16
CA CYS A 102 11.13 -15.10 -15.24
C CYS A 102 11.70 -14.74 -13.86
N HIS A 103 10.92 -14.04 -13.03
CA HIS A 103 11.28 -13.66 -11.66
C HIS A 103 10.77 -14.70 -10.64
N ILE A 104 11.25 -15.93 -10.77
CA ILE A 104 10.75 -17.08 -9.99
C ILE A 104 11.24 -17.11 -8.52
N ASP A 105 12.29 -16.34 -8.20
CA ASP A 105 12.90 -16.28 -6.88
C ASP A 105 12.08 -15.39 -5.93
N GLU A 106 11.05 -15.98 -5.33
CA GLU A 106 10.16 -15.28 -4.39
C GLU A 106 10.88 -14.74 -3.15
N ASP A 107 11.91 -15.43 -2.68
CA ASP A 107 12.67 -14.98 -1.50
C ASP A 107 13.42 -13.69 -1.82
N LYS A 108 14.06 -13.61 -3.00
CA LYS A 108 14.68 -12.37 -3.48
C LYS A 108 13.64 -11.27 -3.69
N LEU A 109 12.45 -11.59 -4.20
CA LEU A 109 11.37 -10.61 -4.38
C LEU A 109 10.87 -10.08 -3.03
N LYS A 110 10.57 -10.95 -2.06
CA LYS A 110 10.13 -10.54 -0.71
C LYS A 110 11.17 -9.71 0.02
N ALA A 111 12.46 -9.98 -0.18
CA ALA A 111 13.54 -9.20 0.42
C ALA A 111 13.55 -7.72 -0.01
N VAL A 112 13.10 -7.42 -1.24
CA VAL A 112 13.03 -6.04 -1.77
C VAL A 112 11.62 -5.44 -1.72
N HIS A 113 10.61 -6.21 -1.28
CA HIS A 113 9.23 -5.77 -1.11
C HIS A 113 8.76 -6.03 0.33
N PRO A 114 9.09 -5.16 1.29
CA PRO A 114 8.72 -5.37 2.70
C PRO A 114 7.20 -5.39 2.95
N SER A 115 6.42 -4.76 2.07
CA SER A 115 4.96 -4.68 2.15
C SER A 115 4.22 -5.89 1.55
N THR A 116 4.91 -6.99 1.20
CA THR A 116 4.25 -8.18 0.57
C THR A 116 3.20 -8.85 1.45
N LYS A 117 3.21 -8.59 2.76
CA LYS A 117 2.19 -9.11 3.66
C LYS A 117 0.85 -8.41 3.40
N GLU A 118 0.86 -7.11 3.16
CA GLU A 118 -0.33 -6.32 2.89
C GLU A 118 -0.67 -6.23 1.39
N LEU A 119 0.32 -6.33 0.52
CA LEU A 119 0.18 -6.34 -0.94
C LEU A 119 0.84 -7.60 -1.52
N PRO A 120 0.23 -8.79 -1.36
CA PRO A 120 0.79 -10.03 -1.87
C PRO A 120 0.71 -10.10 -3.40
N PHE A 121 1.74 -10.70 -4.00
CA PHE A 121 1.92 -10.73 -5.46
C PHE A 121 0.82 -11.49 -6.20
N ASP A 122 0.26 -12.54 -5.58
CA ASP A 122 -0.80 -13.37 -6.15
C ASP A 122 -2.17 -12.67 -6.22
N ILE A 123 -2.32 -11.52 -5.57
CA ILE A 123 -3.53 -10.67 -5.63
C ILE A 123 -3.27 -9.45 -6.52
N TYR A 124 -2.18 -8.74 -6.28
CA TYR A 124 -1.94 -7.43 -6.91
C TYR A 124 -1.04 -7.49 -8.14
N GLY A 125 -0.26 -8.56 -8.32
CA GLY A 125 0.72 -8.66 -9.39
C GLY A 125 1.87 -7.65 -9.26
N CYS A 126 2.78 -7.69 -10.21
CA CYS A 126 3.90 -6.76 -10.33
C CYS A 126 3.51 -5.53 -11.17
N THR A 127 2.68 -5.71 -12.21
CA THR A 127 2.39 -4.64 -13.18
C THR A 127 1.59 -3.46 -12.62
N VAL A 128 0.91 -3.61 -11.49
CA VAL A 128 0.15 -2.51 -10.86
C VAL A 128 1.08 -1.39 -10.38
N CYS A 129 2.18 -1.75 -9.72
CA CYS A 129 3.20 -0.79 -9.31
C CYS A 129 4.21 -0.53 -10.44
N HIS A 130 4.67 -1.58 -11.11
CA HIS A 130 5.76 -1.49 -12.07
C HIS A 130 5.32 -1.11 -13.50
N GLY A 131 4.05 -1.22 -13.87
CA GLY A 131 3.64 -1.11 -15.28
C GLY A 131 4.14 -2.29 -16.11
N GLY A 132 4.47 -2.06 -17.38
CA GLY A 132 4.88 -3.13 -18.29
C GLY A 132 3.72 -3.91 -18.91
N ILE A 133 4.05 -4.99 -19.62
CA ILE A 133 3.08 -5.85 -20.32
C ILE A 133 3.07 -7.23 -19.64
N GLY A 134 2.22 -7.38 -18.62
CA GLY A 134 2.18 -8.57 -17.76
C GLY A 134 1.87 -9.89 -18.49
N ARG A 135 1.24 -9.84 -19.67
CA ARG A 135 0.97 -11.03 -20.50
C ARG A 135 2.19 -11.54 -21.28
N ALA A 136 3.20 -10.69 -21.49
CA ALA A 136 4.34 -11.02 -22.32
C ALA A 136 5.30 -11.97 -21.60
N LEU A 137 5.97 -12.83 -22.39
CA LEU A 137 6.98 -13.78 -21.91
C LEU A 137 8.39 -13.48 -22.45
N SER A 138 8.50 -12.54 -23.40
CA SER A 138 9.77 -11.98 -23.82
C SER A 138 10.15 -10.83 -22.89
N GLU A 139 11.43 -10.78 -22.51
CA GLU A 139 11.98 -9.75 -21.64
C GLU A 139 11.72 -8.35 -22.21
N GLU A 140 11.95 -8.17 -23.51
CA GLU A 140 11.86 -6.88 -24.18
C GLU A 140 10.42 -6.33 -24.18
N VAL A 141 9.43 -7.18 -24.42
CA VAL A 141 8.02 -6.77 -24.49
C VAL A 141 7.43 -6.66 -23.08
N ALA A 142 7.77 -7.56 -22.16
CA ALA A 142 7.29 -7.50 -20.79
C ALA A 142 7.70 -6.20 -20.09
N HIS A 143 8.89 -5.70 -20.39
CA HIS A 143 9.40 -4.46 -19.79
C HIS A 143 9.07 -3.18 -20.57
N GLU A 144 8.32 -3.27 -21.68
CA GLU A 144 7.91 -2.09 -22.44
C GLU A 144 6.98 -1.20 -21.58
N GLY A 145 7.40 0.05 -21.32
CA GLY A 145 6.66 0.97 -20.47
C GLY A 145 6.72 0.65 -18.96
N MET A 146 7.69 -0.18 -18.53
CA MET A 146 7.86 -0.53 -17.12
C MET A 146 8.70 0.50 -16.34
N TYR A 147 8.38 0.68 -15.07
CA TYR A 147 9.12 1.42 -14.06
C TYR A 147 9.91 0.43 -13.20
N TYR A 148 11.23 0.39 -13.40
CA TYR A 148 12.12 -0.63 -12.83
C TYR A 148 12.40 -0.43 -11.35
N HIS A 149 12.46 0.82 -10.90
CA HIS A 149 12.86 1.15 -9.54
C HIS A 149 11.99 2.26 -8.94
N LYS A 150 11.99 2.36 -7.60
CA LYS A 150 11.19 3.28 -6.80
C LYS A 150 11.12 4.70 -7.38
N ARG A 151 12.29 5.28 -7.68
CA ARG A 151 12.39 6.63 -8.25
C ARG A 151 11.64 6.81 -9.57
N GLN A 152 11.62 5.81 -10.45
CA GLN A 152 10.88 5.89 -11.72
C GLN A 152 9.36 5.86 -11.48
N MET A 153 8.91 5.05 -10.53
CA MET A 153 7.50 5.03 -10.12
C MET A 153 7.08 6.36 -9.52
N GLU A 154 7.90 6.95 -8.66
CA GLU A 154 7.64 8.27 -8.06
C GLU A 154 7.59 9.37 -9.14
N LEU A 155 8.50 9.35 -10.11
CA LEU A 155 8.51 10.32 -11.21
C LEU A 155 7.28 10.24 -12.12
N ARG A 156 6.60 9.09 -12.18
CA ARG A 156 5.35 8.95 -12.95
C ARG A 156 4.20 9.74 -12.33
N LEU A 157 4.29 10.09 -11.04
CA LEU A 157 3.27 10.81 -10.30
C LEU A 157 3.26 12.31 -10.67
N THR A 158 2.73 12.61 -11.86
CA THR A 158 2.73 13.96 -12.43
C THR A 158 1.46 14.76 -12.11
N THR A 159 0.36 14.07 -11.77
CA THR A 159 -0.96 14.60 -11.39
C THR A 159 -1.57 13.75 -10.28
N ALA A 160 -2.59 14.27 -9.59
CA ALA A 160 -3.33 13.52 -8.57
C ALA A 160 -4.08 12.31 -9.15
N GLU A 161 -4.51 12.41 -10.41
CA GLU A 161 -5.26 11.36 -11.10
C GLU A 161 -4.50 10.04 -11.13
N ILE A 162 -3.18 10.07 -11.36
CA ILE A 162 -2.35 8.87 -11.40
C ILE A 162 -2.36 8.13 -10.05
N MET A 163 -2.43 8.85 -8.93
CA MET A 163 -2.56 8.23 -7.62
C MET A 163 -3.97 7.66 -7.41
N PHE A 164 -5.00 8.36 -7.88
CA PHE A 164 -6.38 7.88 -7.77
C PHE A 164 -6.63 6.64 -8.61
N ASP A 165 -6.09 6.58 -9.83
CA ASP A 165 -6.11 5.41 -10.70
C ASP A 165 -5.42 4.23 -10.01
N PHE A 166 -4.25 4.46 -9.41
CA PHE A 166 -3.52 3.44 -8.66
C PHE A 166 -4.31 2.92 -7.46
N TRP A 167 -4.84 3.79 -6.60
CA TRP A 167 -5.66 3.37 -5.46
C TRP A 167 -6.96 2.68 -5.89
N SER A 168 -7.56 3.13 -6.98
CA SER A 168 -8.75 2.48 -7.55
C SER A 168 -8.43 1.09 -8.07
N GLU A 169 -7.27 0.91 -8.72
CA GLU A 169 -6.80 -0.40 -9.16
C GLU A 169 -6.55 -1.34 -7.97
N LEU A 170 -5.89 -0.87 -6.90
CA LEU A 170 -5.75 -1.67 -5.68
C LEU A 170 -7.13 -2.05 -5.10
N ALA A 171 -8.06 -1.10 -5.02
CA ALA A 171 -9.40 -1.38 -4.49
C ALA A 171 -10.18 -2.40 -5.35
N ILE A 172 -10.01 -2.38 -6.68
CA ILE A 172 -10.63 -3.34 -7.58
C ILE A 172 -10.05 -4.75 -7.39
N LEU A 173 -8.73 -4.87 -7.25
CA LEU A 173 -8.02 -6.15 -7.14
C LEU A 173 -8.22 -6.82 -5.78
N THR A 174 -8.50 -6.01 -4.78
CA THR A 174 -8.73 -6.47 -3.43
C THR A 174 -9.92 -7.42 -3.36
N PRO A 175 -9.75 -8.63 -2.79
CA PRO A 175 -10.84 -9.57 -2.61
C PRO A 175 -11.98 -8.95 -1.82
N GLU A 176 -13.21 -9.31 -2.18
CA GLU A 176 -14.37 -8.94 -1.38
C GLU A 176 -14.30 -9.70 -0.05
N GLU A 177 -14.03 -8.97 1.03
CA GLU A 177 -14.07 -9.55 2.37
C GLU A 177 -15.51 -9.91 2.74
N SER A 178 -15.69 -11.10 3.30
CA SER A 178 -16.98 -11.59 3.77
C SER A 178 -17.55 -10.76 4.93
N ASP A 179 -16.69 -10.01 5.65
CA ASP A 179 -17.12 -9.09 6.69
C ASP A 179 -17.35 -7.68 6.10
N PRO A 180 -18.61 -7.18 6.07
CA PRO A 180 -18.93 -5.86 5.58
C PRO A 180 -18.31 -4.71 6.40
N ASN A 181 -17.77 -4.97 7.59
CA ASN A 181 -17.03 -3.99 8.41
C ASN A 181 -15.54 -3.91 8.07
N GLU A 182 -15.04 -4.86 7.30
CA GLU A 182 -13.62 -5.07 7.04
C GLU A 182 -13.23 -4.58 5.63
N ARG A 183 -14.25 -4.33 4.77
CA ARG A 183 -14.15 -3.69 3.45
C ARG A 183 -12.99 -2.70 3.38
N LEU A 184 -12.03 -3.05 2.55
CA LEU A 184 -10.93 -2.18 2.12
C LEU A 184 -11.51 -1.01 1.30
N GLU A 185 -12.15 -0.06 1.98
CA GLU A 185 -12.50 1.24 1.42
C GLU A 185 -11.21 1.89 0.94
N MET A 186 -11.20 2.69 -0.15
CA MET A 186 -9.94 3.30 -0.60
C MET A 186 -9.21 4.17 0.45
N GLY A 187 -9.84 4.44 1.61
CA GLY A 187 -9.19 4.98 2.79
C GLY A 187 -8.01 4.13 3.27
N ASN A 188 -8.10 2.80 3.15
CA ASN A 188 -7.01 1.89 3.46
C ASN A 188 -5.85 1.95 2.45
N PHE A 189 -6.08 2.36 1.20
CA PHE A 189 -5.00 2.46 0.20
C PHE A 189 -4.27 3.81 0.21
N LYS A 190 -4.85 4.86 0.80
CA LYS A 190 -4.18 6.16 0.99
C LYS A 190 -2.92 6.09 1.84
N LYS A 191 -2.79 5.01 2.64
CA LYS A 191 -1.58 4.73 3.40
C LYS A 191 -0.44 4.22 2.52
N TYR A 192 -0.64 3.99 1.22
CA TYR A 192 0.40 3.56 0.30
C TYR A 192 0.71 4.64 -0.74
N SER A 193 1.99 4.79 -1.03
CA SER A 193 2.46 5.60 -2.16
C SER A 193 2.38 4.80 -3.47
N ILE A 194 2.70 5.46 -4.58
CA ILE A 194 2.66 4.87 -5.93
C ILE A 194 3.61 3.67 -6.11
N THR A 195 4.50 3.43 -5.14
CA THR A 195 5.47 2.33 -5.12
C THR A 195 4.94 1.10 -4.37
N GLY A 196 3.79 1.20 -3.71
CA GLY A 196 3.27 0.18 -2.79
C GLY A 196 3.89 0.23 -1.39
N ASP A 197 4.83 1.14 -1.15
CA ASP A 197 5.35 1.40 0.20
C ASP A 197 4.33 2.18 1.03
N LYS A 198 4.38 2.03 2.36
CA LYS A 198 3.62 2.90 3.25
C LYS A 198 4.04 4.35 3.05
N ALA A 199 3.07 5.22 2.80
CA ALA A 199 3.26 6.63 2.60
C ALA A 199 3.77 7.31 3.88
N ILE A 200 4.64 8.29 3.72
CA ILE A 200 5.33 8.94 4.83
C ILE A 200 4.46 10.05 5.44
N TYR A 201 4.30 10.00 6.76
CA TYR A 201 3.78 11.12 7.55
C TYR A 201 4.88 12.17 7.68
N VAL A 202 4.67 13.34 7.08
CA VAL A 202 5.68 14.41 7.00
C VAL A 202 5.66 15.34 8.22
N GLY A 203 4.64 15.21 9.07
CA GLY A 203 4.47 15.95 10.31
C GLY A 203 3.83 17.33 10.11
N SER A 204 3.07 17.76 11.11
CA SER A 204 2.29 19.01 11.07
C SER A 204 3.14 20.24 10.76
N GLN A 205 4.40 20.29 11.20
CA GLN A 205 5.30 21.43 10.97
C GLN A 205 5.49 21.74 9.49
N LYS A 206 5.53 20.71 8.62
CA LYS A 206 5.63 20.91 7.18
C LYS A 206 4.41 21.66 6.64
N CYS A 207 3.22 21.27 7.09
CA CYS A 207 1.97 21.93 6.72
C CYS A 207 1.92 23.37 7.25
N LEU A 208 2.31 23.57 8.51
CA LEU A 208 2.18 24.86 9.20
C LEU A 208 3.08 25.96 8.62
N LYS A 209 4.20 25.62 7.98
CA LYS A 209 5.05 26.58 7.26
C LYS A 209 4.26 27.40 6.22
N CYS A 210 3.27 26.77 5.58
CA CYS A 210 2.44 27.41 4.56
C CYS A 210 0.99 27.62 4.97
N HIS A 211 0.48 26.92 6.00
CA HIS A 211 -0.93 27.05 6.41
C HIS A 211 -1.15 28.02 7.58
N LYS A 212 -0.09 28.41 8.30
CA LYS A 212 -0.17 29.41 9.37
C LYS A 212 -0.48 30.78 8.77
N GLY A 213 -1.58 31.41 9.19
CA GLY A 213 -2.01 32.74 8.72
C GLY A 213 -2.61 32.78 7.31
N LEU A 214 -2.40 31.75 6.49
CA LEU A 214 -2.90 31.66 5.11
C LEU A 214 -4.30 31.07 4.99
N THR A 215 -4.70 30.18 5.91
CA THR A 215 -5.96 29.43 5.78
C THR A 215 -6.76 29.40 7.06
N SER A 216 -7.84 30.19 7.11
CA SER A 216 -9.06 30.01 7.92
C SER A 216 -8.87 29.94 9.45
N PRO A 217 -9.80 30.48 10.27
CA PRO A 217 -9.84 30.24 11.72
C PRO A 217 -9.74 28.75 12.14
N HIS A 218 -9.94 27.82 11.19
CA HIS A 218 -9.78 26.39 11.36
C HIS A 218 -8.37 25.95 11.84
N VAL A 219 -7.27 26.38 11.21
CA VAL A 219 -5.91 25.88 11.57
C VAL A 219 -5.56 26.27 13.00
N GLU A 220 -5.77 27.53 13.35
CA GLU A 220 -5.50 28.02 14.71
C GLU A 220 -6.41 27.36 15.76
N ARG A 221 -7.70 27.21 15.46
CA ARG A 221 -8.63 26.51 16.34
C ARG A 221 -8.19 25.06 16.53
N TRP A 222 -7.75 24.40 15.47
CA TRP A 222 -7.36 23.00 15.51
C TRP A 222 -6.11 22.76 16.34
N GLN A 223 -5.08 23.61 16.19
CA GLN A 223 -3.88 23.61 17.04
C GLN A 223 -4.23 23.74 18.53
N ARG A 224 -5.24 24.54 18.86
CA ARG A 224 -5.65 24.76 20.26
C ARG A 224 -6.43 23.59 20.85
N ILE A 225 -7.24 22.88 20.06
CA ILE A 225 -8.20 21.92 20.61
C ILE A 225 -7.87 20.45 20.28
N LYS A 226 -7.43 20.14 19.06
CA LYS A 226 -7.30 18.74 18.60
C LYS A 226 -5.91 18.16 18.76
N PHE A 227 -4.88 18.98 18.54
CA PHE A 227 -3.50 18.60 18.82
C PHE A 227 -3.28 18.27 20.31
N LYS A 228 -4.11 18.86 21.18
CA LYS A 228 -4.04 18.73 22.64
C LYS A 228 -4.81 17.54 23.21
N THR A 229 -5.47 16.74 22.37
CA THR A 229 -6.29 15.61 22.85
C THR A 229 -5.47 14.54 23.57
N PHE A 230 -4.22 14.29 23.13
CA PHE A 230 -3.38 13.27 23.76
C PHE A 230 -2.82 13.69 25.12
N GLU A 231 -2.64 14.99 25.37
CA GLU A 231 -2.23 15.50 26.68
C GLU A 231 -3.26 15.09 27.75
N ARG A 232 -4.55 15.21 27.44
CA ARG A 232 -5.64 14.77 28.32
C ARG A 232 -5.66 13.25 28.54
N VAL A 233 -5.32 12.47 27.52
CA VAL A 233 -5.22 11.01 27.64
C VAL A 233 -4.04 10.63 28.55
N LYS A 234 -2.89 11.28 28.40
CA LYS A 234 -1.71 11.03 29.24
C LYS A 234 -1.96 11.30 30.72
N GLU A 235 -2.86 12.23 31.04
CA GLU A 235 -3.28 12.57 32.40
C GLU A 235 -4.40 11.66 32.94
N ALA A 236 -5.02 10.83 32.10
CA ALA A 236 -6.17 10.04 32.49
C ALA A 236 -5.75 8.86 33.40
N PRO A 237 -6.42 8.62 34.55
CA PRO A 237 -6.05 7.57 35.50
C PRO A 237 -5.98 6.18 34.86
N ASP A 238 -6.88 5.90 33.92
CA ASP A 238 -6.95 4.63 33.20
C ASP A 238 -5.79 4.42 32.23
N TYR A 239 -5.29 5.49 31.61
CA TYR A 239 -4.10 5.43 30.76
C TYR A 239 -2.81 5.26 31.58
N ILE A 240 -2.71 5.96 32.72
CA ILE A 240 -1.55 5.89 33.63
C ILE A 240 -1.43 4.48 34.22
N ALA A 241 -2.52 3.97 34.80
CA ALA A 241 -2.55 2.65 35.43
C ALA A 241 -2.71 1.48 34.45
N GLY A 242 -3.05 1.76 33.18
CA GLY A 242 -3.27 0.77 32.14
C GLY A 242 -2.00 -0.01 31.75
N THR A 243 -2.20 -1.19 31.18
CA THR A 243 -1.11 -1.98 30.58
C THR A 243 -0.65 -1.36 29.25
N ASP A 244 0.47 -1.84 28.71
CA ASP A 244 0.91 -1.45 27.36
C ASP A 244 -0.18 -1.70 26.29
N GLY A 245 -0.85 -2.85 26.37
CA GLY A 245 -1.99 -3.17 25.50
C GLY A 245 -3.15 -2.18 25.64
N TYR A 246 -3.45 -1.72 26.85
CA TYR A 246 -4.46 -0.69 27.09
C TYR A 246 -4.06 0.64 26.46
N ARG A 247 -2.83 1.11 26.69
CA ARG A 247 -2.34 2.37 26.13
C ARG A 247 -2.40 2.37 24.61
N LYS A 248 -2.02 1.26 23.98
CA LYS A 248 -2.12 1.07 22.53
C LYS A 248 -3.52 1.30 21.98
N THR A 249 -4.59 0.94 22.71
CA THR A 249 -5.96 1.25 22.26
C THR A 249 -6.26 2.75 22.23
N CYS A 250 -5.68 3.52 23.15
CA CYS A 250 -5.82 4.97 23.16
C CYS A 250 -5.02 5.63 22.03
N LEU A 251 -3.82 5.10 21.74
CA LEU A 251 -2.93 5.64 20.71
C LEU A 251 -3.57 5.62 19.32
N LYS A 252 -4.38 4.60 19.00
CA LYS A 252 -5.10 4.48 17.72
C LYS A 252 -5.91 5.73 17.35
N CYS A 253 -6.49 6.42 18.35
CA CYS A 253 -7.39 7.56 18.14
C CYS A 253 -6.77 8.90 18.54
N HIS A 254 -5.78 8.89 19.44
CA HIS A 254 -5.21 10.10 20.02
C HIS A 254 -3.80 10.42 19.53
N THR A 255 -3.31 9.71 18.52
CA THR A 255 -2.06 10.03 17.83
C THR A 255 -2.27 10.06 16.32
N THR A 256 -1.28 10.53 15.60
CA THR A 256 -1.32 10.58 14.13
C THR A 256 -0.40 9.54 13.53
N GLY A 257 -0.93 8.76 12.58
CA GLY A 257 -0.17 7.72 11.89
C GLY A 257 0.18 6.53 12.78
N TYR A 258 -0.72 6.11 13.67
CA TYR A 258 -0.53 4.92 14.48
C TYR A 258 -0.53 3.65 13.60
N ASP A 259 0.52 2.85 13.71
CA ASP A 259 0.68 1.57 13.04
C ASP A 259 0.47 0.43 14.04
N GLU A 260 -0.59 -0.36 13.86
CA GLU A 260 -0.95 -1.43 14.80
C GLU A 260 0.07 -2.57 14.86
N ALA A 261 0.78 -2.83 13.75
CA ALA A 261 1.76 -3.91 13.68
C ALA A 261 3.02 -3.58 14.49
N THR A 262 3.40 -2.30 14.52
CA THR A 262 4.59 -1.85 15.25
C THR A 262 4.27 -1.23 16.62
N GLY A 263 3.03 -0.81 16.83
CA GLY A 263 2.59 -0.05 18.01
C GLY A 263 3.15 1.37 18.08
N LYS A 264 3.67 1.90 16.98
CA LYS A 264 4.29 3.25 16.90
C LYS A 264 3.35 4.22 16.20
N PHE A 265 3.55 5.52 16.45
CA PHE A 265 2.87 6.61 15.77
C PHE A 265 3.87 7.63 15.23
N SER A 266 3.43 8.46 14.28
CA SER A 266 4.27 9.47 13.62
C SER A 266 4.29 10.81 14.36
N GLU A 267 3.17 11.23 14.95
CA GLU A 267 3.08 12.47 15.72
C GLU A 267 2.12 12.34 16.90
N GLU A 268 2.46 12.97 18.04
CA GLU A 268 1.56 13.03 19.19
C GLU A 268 0.33 13.89 18.90
N GLY A 269 -0.84 13.44 19.35
CA GLY A 269 -2.09 14.14 19.13
C GLY A 269 -2.72 13.88 17.76
N VAL A 270 -3.94 14.37 17.59
CA VAL A 270 -4.69 14.29 16.33
C VAL A 270 -4.30 15.50 15.48
N THR A 271 -3.28 15.33 14.64
CA THR A 271 -2.70 16.42 13.84
C THR A 271 -3.29 16.47 12.43
N CYS A 272 -2.71 17.26 11.52
CA CYS A 272 -3.24 17.49 10.18
C CYS A 272 -3.46 16.18 9.40
N GLU A 273 -2.47 15.29 9.49
CA GLU A 273 -2.42 14.04 8.72
C GLU A 273 -3.33 12.96 9.30
N ALA A 274 -3.87 13.14 10.51
CA ALA A 274 -4.89 12.25 11.07
C ALA A 274 -6.20 12.32 10.27
N CYS A 275 -6.48 13.45 9.63
CA CYS A 275 -7.66 13.64 8.78
C CYS A 275 -7.33 13.61 7.28
N HIS A 276 -6.22 14.22 6.88
CA HIS A 276 -5.83 14.35 5.48
C HIS A 276 -5.05 13.14 4.93
N GLY A 277 -4.65 12.20 5.79
CA GLY A 277 -3.76 11.09 5.46
C GLY A 277 -2.29 11.52 5.44
N ALA A 278 -1.41 10.56 5.14
CA ALA A 278 0.04 10.78 5.06
C ALA A 278 0.38 11.83 3.99
N GLY A 279 1.17 12.83 4.37
CA GLY A 279 1.41 14.03 3.58
C GLY A 279 2.52 13.96 2.55
N GLU A 280 3.23 12.84 2.45
CA GLU A 280 4.29 12.63 1.45
C GLU A 280 3.90 13.15 0.06
N VAL A 281 2.78 12.64 -0.47
CA VAL A 281 2.39 12.88 -1.86
C VAL A 281 1.82 14.28 -2.06
N PHE A 282 0.85 14.68 -1.22
CA PHE A 282 0.20 15.98 -1.43
C PHE A 282 1.12 17.15 -1.07
N SER A 283 2.00 16.98 -0.08
CA SER A 283 2.98 18.02 0.26
C SER A 283 4.02 18.17 -0.85
N TYR A 284 4.45 17.07 -1.49
CA TYR A 284 5.33 17.13 -2.65
C TYR A 284 4.72 17.97 -3.79
N PHE A 285 3.46 17.72 -4.16
CA PHE A 285 2.78 18.52 -5.18
C PHE A 285 2.72 20.01 -4.81
N MET A 286 2.47 20.33 -3.53
CA MET A 286 2.47 21.72 -3.07
C MET A 286 3.85 22.37 -3.18
N GLU A 287 4.93 21.64 -2.87
CA GLU A 287 6.31 22.14 -2.93
C GLU A 287 6.79 22.42 -4.35
N ILE A 288 6.37 21.61 -5.33
CA ILE A 288 6.76 21.80 -6.74
C ILE A 288 5.84 22.77 -7.51
N GLY A 289 5.05 23.58 -6.79
CA GLY A 289 4.16 24.58 -7.40
C GLY A 289 2.88 24.03 -8.02
N LYS A 290 2.53 22.76 -7.75
CA LYS A 290 1.29 22.09 -8.19
C LYS A 290 0.29 21.92 -7.04
N ALA A 291 0.14 22.95 -6.20
CA ALA A 291 -0.75 22.91 -5.04
C ALA A 291 -2.19 22.43 -5.32
N PRO A 292 -2.84 22.75 -6.47
CA PRO A 292 -4.15 22.20 -6.79
C PRO A 292 -4.19 20.66 -6.87
N GLU A 293 -3.13 20.01 -7.35
CA GLU A 293 -3.03 18.54 -7.39
C GLU A 293 -2.90 17.98 -5.97
N GLY A 294 -2.05 18.58 -5.14
CA GLY A 294 -1.95 18.21 -3.72
C GLY A 294 -3.28 18.37 -2.98
N GLN A 295 -4.01 19.45 -3.25
CA GLN A 295 -5.31 19.70 -2.64
C GLN A 295 -6.36 18.62 -3.00
N LYS A 296 -6.37 18.10 -4.23
CA LYS A 296 -7.26 17.00 -4.63
C LYS A 296 -7.03 15.79 -3.72
N ILE A 297 -5.77 15.41 -3.51
CA ILE A 297 -5.38 14.25 -2.70
C ILE A 297 -5.72 14.47 -1.22
N ALA A 298 -5.37 15.63 -0.67
CA ALA A 298 -5.63 15.95 0.75
C ALA A 298 -7.13 15.98 1.10
N LYS A 299 -8.03 16.22 0.13
CA LYS A 299 -9.48 16.28 0.35
C LYS A 299 -10.14 14.91 0.42
N VAL A 300 -9.56 13.87 -0.16
CA VAL A 300 -10.20 12.54 -0.27
C VAL A 300 -10.53 11.96 1.12
N GLY A 301 -9.87 12.37 2.21
CA GLY A 301 -10.16 11.90 3.57
C GLY A 301 -11.16 12.73 4.38
N THR A 302 -11.77 13.78 3.80
CA THR A 302 -12.54 14.76 4.58
C THR A 302 -14.06 14.52 4.54
N TYR A 303 -14.79 15.17 5.47
CA TYR A 303 -16.25 15.06 5.62
C TYR A 303 -17.00 15.29 4.30
N GLY A 304 -17.96 14.42 3.99
CA GLY A 304 -18.77 14.47 2.75
C GLY A 304 -18.17 13.71 1.57
N THR A 305 -17.02 13.08 1.74
CA THR A 305 -16.51 12.05 0.82
C THR A 305 -17.02 10.66 1.25
N PRO A 306 -16.90 9.61 0.42
CA PRO A 306 -17.14 8.24 0.85
C PRO A 306 -16.32 7.81 2.08
N TYR A 307 -15.29 8.59 2.45
CA TYR A 307 -14.41 8.33 3.57
C TYR A 307 -14.81 9.17 4.78
N ASN A 308 -15.34 8.50 5.80
CA ASN A 308 -15.63 9.14 7.07
C ASN A 308 -14.44 9.03 8.03
N VAL A 309 -13.52 10.00 7.99
CA VAL A 309 -12.36 10.02 8.92
C VAL A 309 -12.73 10.25 10.38
N CYS A 310 -13.95 10.71 10.66
CA CYS A 310 -14.42 10.91 12.03
C CYS A 310 -14.77 9.58 12.70
N GLY A 311 -15.38 8.65 11.95
CA GLY A 311 -15.97 7.40 12.46
C GLY A 311 -15.01 6.47 13.20
N PRO A 312 -13.78 6.22 12.72
CA PRO A 312 -12.83 5.35 13.38
C PRO A 312 -12.48 5.76 14.81
N CYS A 313 -12.53 7.06 15.12
CA CYS A 313 -12.26 7.59 16.46
C CYS A 313 -13.56 7.85 17.25
N HIS A 314 -14.55 8.47 16.61
CA HIS A 314 -15.80 8.91 17.24
C HIS A 314 -16.87 7.82 17.22
N ASN A 315 -16.53 6.66 17.79
CA ASN A 315 -17.47 5.57 18.06
C ASN A 315 -17.55 5.36 19.58
N THR A 316 -18.76 5.33 20.14
CA THR A 316 -18.99 5.16 21.58
C THR A 316 -18.37 3.87 22.12
N ARG A 317 -18.31 2.80 21.31
CA ARG A 317 -17.70 1.52 21.68
C ARG A 317 -16.19 1.63 21.95
N ASN A 318 -15.51 2.60 21.37
CA ASN A 318 -14.07 2.81 21.57
C ASN A 318 -13.72 3.34 22.98
N HIS A 319 -14.71 3.64 23.82
CA HIS A 319 -14.50 4.11 25.19
C HIS A 319 -15.14 3.19 26.25
N GLU A 320 -15.77 2.09 25.85
CA GLU A 320 -16.40 1.13 26.79
C GLU A 320 -15.38 0.47 27.74
N MET A 321 -14.13 0.28 27.29
CA MET A 321 -13.06 -0.24 28.15
C MET A 321 -12.75 0.67 29.34
N ARG A 322 -12.97 1.98 29.19
CA ARG A 322 -12.77 2.96 30.26
C ARG A 322 -13.83 2.78 31.35
N LEU A 323 -15.08 2.55 30.95
CA LEU A 323 -16.19 2.30 31.88
C LEU A 323 -15.88 1.10 32.79
N LYS A 324 -15.44 -0.01 32.19
CA LYS A 324 -15.01 -1.21 32.95
C LYS A 324 -13.87 -0.89 33.92
N PHE A 325 -12.85 -0.16 33.45
CA PHE A 325 -11.69 0.20 34.28
C PHE A 325 -12.10 0.96 35.55
N PHE A 326 -13.00 1.94 35.43
CA PHE A 326 -13.46 2.76 36.56
C PHE A 326 -14.43 2.02 37.48
N GLN A 327 -15.38 1.26 36.93
CA GLN A 327 -16.34 0.46 37.71
C GLN A 327 -15.65 -0.57 38.61
N GLU A 328 -14.63 -1.26 38.10
CA GLU A 328 -13.86 -2.25 38.87
C GLU A 328 -13.05 -1.63 40.03
N ARG A 329 -12.80 -0.33 39.99
CA ARG A 329 -11.98 0.41 40.98
C ARG A 329 -12.80 1.34 41.87
N GLY A 330 -14.13 1.25 41.81
CA GLY A 330 -15.03 2.13 42.57
C GLY A 330 -14.93 3.61 42.18
N GLY A 331 -14.45 3.91 40.97
CA GLY A 331 -14.36 5.27 40.44
C GLY A 331 -15.70 5.77 39.90
N SER A 332 -15.84 7.10 39.78
CA SER A 332 -17.03 7.71 39.18
C SER A 332 -17.02 7.55 37.64
N ASP A 333 -18.22 7.47 37.05
CA ASP A 333 -18.41 7.44 35.59
C ASP A 333 -18.17 8.82 34.93
N GLU A 334 -17.72 9.82 35.70
CA GLU A 334 -17.49 11.20 35.22
C GLU A 334 -16.48 11.25 34.07
N TRP A 335 -15.48 10.35 34.08
CA TRP A 335 -14.48 10.22 33.02
C TRP A 335 -15.02 9.61 31.72
N PHE A 336 -16.20 8.98 31.75
CA PHE A 336 -16.89 8.47 30.58
C PHE A 336 -17.52 9.59 29.74
N TYR A 337 -17.89 10.71 30.37
CA TYR A 337 -18.51 11.85 29.70
C TYR A 337 -17.45 12.91 29.36
N PRO A 338 -17.14 13.15 28.07
CA PRO A 338 -16.15 14.15 27.68
C PRO A 338 -16.56 15.54 28.17
N GLN A 339 -15.63 16.32 28.72
CA GLN A 339 -15.87 17.69 29.21
C GLN A 339 -16.30 18.71 28.12
N HIS A 340 -16.46 18.28 26.86
CA HIS A 340 -16.77 19.12 25.69
C HIS A 340 -17.76 18.47 24.71
N THR A 341 -18.92 18.01 25.20
CA THR A 341 -20.02 17.50 24.35
C THR A 341 -20.87 18.59 23.72
N THR A 342 -20.74 19.85 24.15
CA THR A 342 -21.44 20.99 23.54
C THR A 342 -20.67 21.52 22.33
N PRO A 343 -21.27 21.55 21.12
CA PRO A 343 -20.64 22.15 19.96
C PRO A 343 -20.44 23.65 20.20
N TYR A 344 -19.21 24.14 20.05
CA TYR A 344 -18.98 25.58 19.91
C TYR A 344 -19.73 26.06 18.66
N LYS A 345 -20.73 26.95 18.81
CA LYS A 345 -21.38 27.62 17.66
C LYS A 345 -20.31 28.30 16.80
N THR A 346 -20.21 27.86 15.55
CA THR A 346 -19.60 28.65 14.47
C THR A 346 -20.71 29.54 13.90
N SER A 347 -21.10 30.61 14.60
CA SER A 347 -22.11 31.52 14.06
C SER A 347 -21.51 32.34 12.92
N PHE A 348 -21.72 31.89 11.68
CA PHE A 348 -22.30 32.80 10.71
C PHE A 348 -23.81 32.79 11.01
N SER A 349 -24.34 33.94 11.43
CA SER A 349 -25.74 34.21 11.81
C SER A 349 -26.20 33.79 13.21
N GLY A 350 -26.97 34.69 13.83
CA GLY A 350 -27.71 34.51 15.08
C GLY A 350 -27.10 35.26 16.28
N LYS A 351 -27.56 36.50 16.50
CA LYS A 351 -27.61 37.08 17.85
C LYS A 351 -28.42 36.11 18.71
N ASP A 352 -27.87 35.69 19.85
CA ASP A 352 -28.58 35.61 21.14
C ASP A 352 -27.65 35.08 22.24
N GLU A 353 -27.84 35.68 23.40
CA GLU A 353 -27.03 35.64 24.61
C GLU A 353 -27.22 34.31 25.37
N ALA A 354 -26.16 33.51 25.45
CA ALA A 354 -25.93 32.57 26.54
C ALA A 354 -24.41 32.29 26.62
N GLY A 355 -23.82 32.50 27.80
CA GLY A 355 -22.38 32.59 28.08
C GLY A 355 -21.47 31.71 27.21
N SER A 356 -20.82 32.33 26.24
CA SER A 356 -19.84 31.69 25.37
C SER A 356 -18.43 31.76 25.99
N LYS A 357 -17.76 30.61 26.12
CA LYS A 357 -16.34 30.57 26.51
C LYS A 357 -15.48 30.83 25.27
N SER A 358 -14.65 31.88 25.32
CA SER A 358 -13.64 32.15 24.30
C SER A 358 -12.57 31.04 24.28
N LEU A 359 -11.96 30.81 23.11
CA LEU A 359 -10.87 29.84 22.99
C LEU A 359 -9.63 30.34 23.77
N PRO A 360 -8.84 29.45 24.39
CA PRO A 360 -7.58 29.82 25.04
C PRO A 360 -6.65 30.57 24.08
N LYS A 361 -5.87 31.54 24.57
CA LYS A 361 -4.83 32.17 23.74
C LYS A 361 -3.70 31.18 23.46
N ILE A 362 -3.10 31.27 22.27
CA ILE A 362 -1.89 30.51 21.92
C ILE A 362 -0.74 31.08 22.78
N GLN A 363 -0.07 30.23 23.57
CA GLN A 363 1.16 30.58 24.29
C GLN A 363 2.36 30.55 23.35
#